data_AF-A0A7Y2T3P0-F1
#
_entry.id   AF-A0A7Y2T3P0-F1
#
_cell.length_a   1.000
_cell.length_b   1.000
_cell.length_c   1.000
_cell.angle_alpha   90.00
_cell.angle_beta   90.00
_cell.angle_gamma   90.00
#
_symmetry.space_group_name_H-M   'P 1'
#
loop_
_entity.id
_entity.type
_entity.pdbx_description
1 polymer ?
#
loop_
_entity_poly.entity_id
_entity_poly.type
_entity_poly.pdbx_seq_one_letter_code
_entity_poly.pdbx_strand_id
1 'polypeptide(L)'
;MRKLLNSELDRLSAEEFRAAEKTPLVLVLDNIRSLNNIGSIFRTADAFLVEKIFLCGITATPPHKDIHKTALGATESVAWEYRK
;
A
#
# COMPACT_ATOMS: atom_id res chain seq x y z
N MET A 1 -1.42 -26.60 6.66
CA MET A 1 -1.62 -25.19 7.11
C MET A 1 -2.99 -24.72 6.66
N ARG A 2 -3.78 -24.07 7.52
CA ARG A 2 -5.10 -23.48 7.18
C ARG A 2 -4.90 -22.06 6.64
N LYS A 3 -5.74 -21.62 5.71
CA LYS A 3 -5.77 -20.23 5.22
C LYS A 3 -6.32 -19.30 6.31
N LEU A 4 -5.58 -18.25 6.65
CA LEU A 4 -6.01 -17.22 7.59
C LEU A 4 -7.00 -16.25 6.94
N LEU A 5 -7.93 -15.74 7.75
CA LEU A 5 -8.78 -14.60 7.42
C LEU A 5 -7.99 -13.29 7.59
N ASN A 6 -8.44 -12.22 6.93
CA ASN A 6 -7.79 -10.91 7.05
C ASN A 6 -7.84 -10.36 8.48
N SER A 7 -8.89 -10.68 9.24
CA SER A 7 -9.04 -10.32 10.65
C SER A 7 -8.13 -11.11 11.58
N GLU A 8 -7.53 -12.21 11.10
CA GLU A 8 -6.56 -13.01 11.85
C GLU A 8 -5.12 -12.59 11.54
N LEU A 9 -4.91 -11.58 10.69
CA LEU A 9 -3.59 -11.01 10.43
C LEU A 9 -3.26 -10.04 11.57
N ASP A 10 -2.09 -10.21 12.18
CA ASP A 10 -1.54 -9.31 13.20
C ASP A 10 -1.04 -8.01 12.55
N ARG A 11 -1.98 -7.23 12.00
CA ARG A 11 -1.71 -5.97 11.31
C ARG A 11 -2.08 -4.82 12.23
N LEU A 12 -1.23 -3.80 12.20
CA LEU A 12 -1.56 -2.51 12.79
C LEU A 12 -2.83 -1.96 12.15
N SER A 13 -3.67 -1.32 12.96
CA SER A 13 -4.71 -0.43 12.46
C SER A 13 -4.08 0.74 11.69
N ALA A 14 -4.89 1.43 10.88
CA ALA A 14 -4.38 2.59 10.14
C ALA A 14 -3.86 3.72 11.07
N GLU A 15 -4.42 3.84 12.27
CA GLU A 15 -3.98 4.80 13.29
C GLU A 15 -2.65 4.41 13.91
N GLU A 16 -2.51 3.15 14.33
CA GLU A 16 -1.25 2.60 14.86
C GLU A 16 -0.15 2.64 13.80
N PHE A 17 -0.47 2.31 12.55
CA PHE A 17 0.47 2.45 11.45
C PHE A 17 0.96 3.89 11.37
N ARG A 18 0.08 4.89 11.33
CA ARG A 18 0.48 6.31 11.25
C ARG A 18 1.34 6.78 12.43
N ALA A 19 1.13 6.23 13.62
CA ALA A 19 1.90 6.57 14.81
C ALA A 19 3.25 5.82 14.92
N ALA A 20 3.39 4.67 14.26
CA ALA A 20 4.60 3.87 14.28
C ALA A 20 5.77 4.56 13.55
N GLU A 21 6.98 4.34 14.08
CA GLU A 21 8.22 4.77 13.42
C GLU A 21 8.32 4.17 12.02
N LYS A 22 8.67 5.00 11.04
CA LYS A 22 8.74 4.61 9.64
C LYS A 22 10.12 4.09 9.28
N THR A 23 10.15 3.07 8.45
CA THR A 23 11.34 2.75 7.67
C THR A 23 11.60 3.95 6.77
N PRO A 24 12.78 4.61 6.81
CA PRO A 24 13.11 5.80 6.04
C PRO A 24 13.35 5.44 4.57
N LEU A 25 12.29 4.96 3.92
CA LEU A 25 12.23 4.43 2.57
C LEU A 25 11.03 5.04 1.88
N VAL A 26 11.28 5.56 0.68
CA VAL A 26 10.27 6.09 -0.22
C VAL A 26 10.27 5.25 -1.49
N LEU A 27 9.08 4.88 -1.96
CA LEU A 27 8.90 4.14 -3.21
C LEU A 27 8.38 5.07 -4.30
N VAL A 28 8.94 4.98 -5.51
CA VAL A 28 8.46 5.69 -6.69
C VAL A 28 8.00 4.68 -7.72
N LEU A 29 6.70 4.71 -8.04
CA LEU A 29 6.04 3.81 -8.98
C LEU A 29 5.79 4.56 -10.28
N ASP A 30 6.83 4.60 -11.11
CA ASP A 30 6.76 5.24 -12.42
C ASP A 30 6.22 4.29 -13.49
N ASN A 31 5.16 4.74 -14.18
CA ASN A 31 4.56 4.05 -15.31
C ASN A 31 4.16 2.57 -15.07
N ILE A 32 3.72 2.25 -13.84
CA ILE A 32 3.27 0.92 -13.47
C ILE A 32 1.84 0.70 -13.99
N ARG A 33 1.71 -0.19 -14.99
CA ARG A 33 0.43 -0.49 -15.65
C ARG A 33 -0.45 -1.48 -14.88
N SER A 34 0.14 -2.41 -14.14
CA SER A 34 -0.61 -3.49 -13.48
C SER A 34 -1.22 -2.99 -12.17
N LEU A 35 -2.55 -2.86 -12.15
CA LEU A 35 -3.33 -2.48 -10.96
C LEU A 35 -3.11 -3.44 -9.78
N ASN A 36 -2.98 -4.75 -10.06
CA ASN A 36 -2.69 -5.75 -9.04
C ASN A 36 -1.29 -5.58 -8.45
N ASN A 37 -0.31 -5.14 -9.26
CA ASN A 37 1.04 -4.89 -8.78
C ASN A 37 1.06 -3.62 -7.92
N ILE A 38 0.34 -2.57 -8.32
CA ILE A 38 0.19 -1.34 -7.52
C ILE A 38 -0.34 -1.70 -6.13
N GLY A 39 -1.46 -2.44 -6.06
CA GLY A 39 -2.02 -2.84 -4.76
C GLY A 39 -1.10 -3.79 -3.96
N SER A 40 -0.38 -4.69 -4.62
CA SER A 40 0.62 -5.55 -3.96
C SER A 40 1.77 -4.72 -3.36
N ILE A 41 2.23 -3.67 -4.05
CA ILE A 41 3.26 -2.76 -3.55
C ILE A 41 2.75 -1.97 -2.33
N PHE A 42 1.51 -1.46 -2.37
CA PHE A 42 0.88 -0.86 -1.20
C PHE A 42 0.88 -1.81 0.00
N ARG A 43 0.47 -3.07 -0.22
CA ARG A 43 0.44 -4.09 0.84
C ARG A 43 1.83 -4.39 1.41
N THR A 44 2.86 -4.46 0.56
CA THR A 44 4.24 -4.62 1.00
C THR A 44 4.69 -3.40 1.81
N ALA A 45 4.39 -2.19 1.34
CA ALA A 45 4.74 -0.96 2.04
C ALA A 45 4.10 -0.86 3.45
N ASP A 46 2.85 -1.30 3.58
CA ASP A 46 2.14 -1.41 4.87
C ASP A 46 2.83 -2.40 5.83
N ALA A 47 3.27 -3.56 5.33
CA ALA A 47 3.96 -4.56 6.14
C ALA A 47 5.35 -4.11 6.63
N PHE A 48 6.04 -3.25 5.86
CA PHE A 48 7.40 -2.78 6.16
C PHE A 48 7.44 -1.36 6.75
N LEU A 49 6.30 -0.77 7.13
CA LEU A 49 6.23 0.59 7.67
C LEU A 49 6.92 1.62 6.76
N VAL A 50 6.77 1.48 5.44
CA VAL A 50 7.34 2.40 4.46
C VAL A 50 6.78 3.81 4.66
N GLU A 51 7.64 4.81 4.55
CA GLU A 51 7.28 6.20 4.81
C GLU A 51 6.29 6.74 3.78
N LYS A 52 6.58 6.57 2.48
CA LYS A 52 5.76 7.15 1.42
C LYS A 52 5.84 6.43 0.09
N ILE A 53 4.74 6.47 -0.67
CA ILE A 53 4.66 6.04 -2.06
C ILE A 53 4.34 7.22 -2.98
N PHE A 54 5.11 7.38 -4.05
CA PHE A 54 4.81 8.25 -5.17
C PHE A 54 4.29 7.45 -6.36
N LEU A 55 3.16 7.85 -6.90
CA LEU A 55 2.61 7.30 -8.15
C LEU A 55 2.85 8.32 -9.26
N CYS A 56 3.45 7.90 -10.37
CA CYS A 56 3.83 8.82 -11.45
C CYS A 56 3.42 8.30 -12.83
N GLY A 57 3.38 9.19 -13.82
CA GLY A 57 3.14 8.85 -15.21
C GLY A 57 1.79 8.16 -15.42
N ILE A 58 1.77 7.02 -16.11
CA ILE A 58 0.54 6.26 -16.38
C ILE A 58 0.05 5.40 -15.20
N THR A 59 0.71 5.46 -14.04
CA THR A 59 0.34 4.66 -12.86
C THR A 59 -1.03 5.08 -12.34
N ALA A 60 -1.96 4.12 -12.29
CA ALA A 60 -3.30 4.36 -11.76
C ALA A 60 -3.29 4.61 -10.24
N THR A 61 -4.19 5.46 -9.76
CA THR A 61 -4.30 5.82 -8.34
C THR A 61 -5.48 5.11 -7.66
N PRO A 62 -5.40 4.81 -6.36
CA PRO A 62 -6.59 4.52 -5.56
C PRO A 62 -7.60 5.71 -5.60
N PRO A 63 -8.92 5.47 -5.48
CA PRO A 63 -9.57 4.17 -5.37
C PRO A 63 -9.75 3.47 -6.74
N HIS A 64 -9.33 2.21 -6.83
CA HIS A 64 -9.60 1.33 -7.98
C HIS A 64 -9.83 -0.10 -7.48
N LYS A 65 -10.83 -0.82 -8.04
CA LYS A 65 -11.25 -2.14 -7.55
C LYS A 65 -10.11 -3.16 -7.46
N ASP A 66 -9.29 -3.26 -8.50
CA ASP A 66 -8.18 -4.22 -8.55
C ASP A 66 -7.00 -3.85 -7.63
N ILE A 67 -6.74 -2.55 -7.44
CA ILE A 67 -5.77 -2.07 -6.44
C ILE A 67 -6.28 -2.44 -5.05
N HIS A 68 -7.55 -2.13 -4.75
CA HIS A 68 -8.14 -2.40 -3.44
C HIS A 68 -8.13 -3.90 -3.08
N LYS A 69 -8.46 -4.76 -4.05
CA LYS A 69 -8.47 -6.22 -3.90
C LYS A 69 -7.11 -6.78 -3.44
N THR A 70 -6.01 -6.18 -3.89
CA THR A 70 -4.65 -6.66 -3.59
C THR A 70 -3.99 -5.89 -2.44
N ALA A 71 -4.32 -4.62 -2.25
CA ALA A 71 -3.82 -3.78 -1.16
C ALA A 71 -4.36 -4.17 0.21
N LEU A 72 -5.55 -4.81 0.29
CA LEU A 72 -6.17 -5.21 1.56
C LEU A 72 -6.24 -4.06 2.59
N GLY A 73 -6.65 -2.87 2.15
CA GLY A 73 -6.75 -1.67 3.01
C GLY A 73 -5.45 -0.88 3.18
N ALA A 74 -4.31 -1.36 2.66
CA ALA A 74 -3.02 -0.64 2.77
C ALA A 74 -3.01 0.75 2.13
N THR A 75 -3.95 1.05 1.22
CA THR A 75 -4.12 2.39 0.64
C THR A 75 -4.66 3.42 1.63
N GLU A 76 -5.16 2.98 2.79
CA GLU A 76 -5.74 3.82 3.85
C GLU A 76 -4.73 4.12 4.97
N SER A 77 -3.65 3.33 5.06
CA SER A 77 -2.60 3.45 6.07
C SER A 77 -1.33 4.11 5.52
N VAL A 78 -0.82 3.62 4.37
CA VAL A 78 0.43 4.11 3.76
C VAL A 78 0.21 5.50 3.18
N ALA A 79 1.06 6.46 3.53
CA ALA A 79 1.03 7.78 2.92
C ALA A 79 1.43 7.67 1.44
N TRP A 80 0.63 8.25 0.55
CA TRP A 80 0.93 8.24 -0.87
C TRP A 80 0.43 9.50 -1.56
N GLU A 81 1.02 9.80 -2.70
CA GLU A 81 0.54 10.87 -3.56
C GLU A 81 0.87 10.63 -5.04
N TYR A 82 0.00 11.11 -5.91
CA TYR A 82 0.29 11.16 -7.34
C TYR A 82 1.13 12.41 -7.66
N ARG A 83 2.10 12.26 -8.56
CA ARG A 83 2.92 13.35 -9.10
C ARG A 83 2.91 13.30 -10.62
N LYS A 84 2.65 14.46 -11.23
CA LYS A 84 2.73 14.69 -12.67
C LYS A 84 4.17 14.92 -13.08
#